data_AF-A0A915LNE6-F1
#
_entry.id   AF-A0A915LNE6-F1
#
_cell.length_a   1.000
_cell.length_b   1.000
_cell.length_c   1.000
_cell.angle_alpha   90.00
_cell.angle_beta   90.00
_cell.angle_gamma   90.00
#
_symmetry.space_group_name_H-M   'P 1'
#
loop_
_entity.id
_entity.type
_entity.pdbx_description
1 polymer ?
#
loop_
_entity_poly.entity_id
_entity_poly.type
_entity_poly.pdbx_seq_one_letter_code
_entity_poly.pdbx_strand_id
1 'polypeptide(L)'
;MTSLSTQLKKLKKAPTRALAVERDYSSLLFNKKEAGSYDKDDFYKIGLAGLAGMKKLDDNFDTYLPELFEKKLIKFNRAIISKEENTELDRKIEKMLLLLSPYFHHQCCREVLECLFMLLGGVMIHSYNAEALFLTFLPFHSINSFGRLLHILKFNSPDMNWLEEYQKDAAPIPLNILCRFCQSGRDYWLITCLNKFVVNFDEILEEKHINNMQHYFTFLASLYGNLIENRGATIDDQLISRLIPFIGISLKSKVEAFKYFGIIISCTLAVNVSINDEIAKNILKLLFYNIEIPFAEITFQTANVICERLELSRLPKKFVL
;
A
#
# COMPACT_ATOMS: atom_id res chain seq x y z
N MET A 1 9.97 29.53 15.49
CA MET A 1 9.70 29.65 14.03
C MET A 1 8.92 30.93 13.78
N THR A 2 9.31 31.77 12.82
CA THR A 2 8.63 33.04 12.52
C THR A 2 7.42 32.83 11.60
N SER A 3 6.42 33.73 11.64
CA SER A 3 5.22 33.67 10.77
C SER A 3 5.58 33.50 9.29
N LEU A 4 6.61 34.22 8.83
CA LEU A 4 7.14 34.14 7.46
C LEU A 4 7.72 32.75 7.13
N SER A 5 8.45 32.13 8.05
CA SER A 5 9.01 30.79 7.84
C SER A 5 7.91 29.73 7.65
N THR A 6 6.79 29.89 8.35
CA THR A 6 5.61 29.01 8.22
C THR A 6 4.89 29.25 6.89
N GLN A 7 4.77 30.51 6.46
CA GLN A 7 4.19 30.87 5.16
C GLN A 7 5.02 30.33 3.98
N LEU A 8 6.35 30.45 4.05
CA LEU A 8 7.25 29.89 3.04
C LEU A 8 7.18 28.36 2.96
N LYS A 9 7.05 27.67 4.11
CA LYS A 9 6.83 26.21 4.13
C LYS A 9 5.53 25.82 3.41
N LYS A 10 4.44 26.56 3.61
CA LYS A 10 3.15 26.31 2.94
C LYS A 10 3.21 26.50 1.41
N LEU A 11 4.13 27.35 0.93
CA LEU A 11 4.34 27.61 -0.48
C LEU A 11 5.25 26.58 -1.17
N LYS A 12 6.03 25.78 -0.44
CA LYS A 12 6.87 24.70 -1.00
C LYS A 12 6.07 23.46 -1.41
N LYS A 13 5.10 23.61 -2.31
CA LYS A 13 4.31 22.51 -2.90
C LYS A 13 5.01 21.95 -4.14
N ALA A 14 4.52 20.81 -4.65
CA ALA A 14 5.04 20.14 -5.83
C ALA A 14 5.30 21.07 -7.05
N PRO A 15 4.38 21.94 -7.49
CA PRO A 15 4.64 22.86 -8.62
C PRO A 15 5.75 23.88 -8.33
N THR A 16 5.90 24.32 -7.08
CA THR A 16 6.99 25.24 -6.68
C THR A 16 8.34 24.52 -6.60
N ARG A 17 8.35 23.24 -6.22
CA ARG A 17 9.56 22.39 -6.26
C ARG A 17 10.01 22.11 -7.70
N ALA A 18 9.07 22.06 -8.65
CA ALA A 18 9.40 21.93 -10.07
C ALA A 18 10.20 23.10 -10.65
N LEU A 19 10.14 24.25 -9.98
CA LEU A 19 10.87 25.46 -10.36
C LEU A 19 12.20 25.62 -9.60
N ALA A 20 12.55 24.67 -8.72
CA ALA A 20 13.81 24.73 -7.97
C ALA A 20 15.01 24.50 -8.91
N VAL A 21 16.07 25.30 -8.71
CA VAL A 21 17.28 25.27 -9.54
C VAL A 21 18.17 24.07 -9.21
N GLU A 22 18.16 23.59 -7.96
CA GLU A 22 18.94 22.42 -7.55
C GLU A 22 18.23 21.12 -7.92
N ARG A 23 18.92 20.29 -8.70
CA ARG A 23 18.47 18.94 -9.02
C ARG A 23 18.65 18.05 -7.79
N ASP A 24 17.57 17.37 -7.41
CA ASP A 24 17.60 16.36 -6.37
C ASP A 24 18.18 15.06 -6.94
N TYR A 25 19.24 14.55 -6.32
CA TYR A 25 19.94 13.31 -6.72
C TYR A 25 19.64 12.15 -5.77
N SER A 26 18.51 12.22 -5.04
CA SER A 26 18.01 11.13 -4.21
C SER A 26 17.57 9.96 -5.11
N SER A 27 18.30 8.85 -5.02
CA SER A 27 18.17 7.69 -5.90
C SER A 27 17.81 6.43 -5.10
N LEU A 28 17.01 5.57 -5.71
CA LEU A 28 16.64 4.26 -5.15
C LEU A 28 17.83 3.29 -5.31
N LEU A 29 18.51 3.35 -6.45
CA LEU A 29 19.56 2.40 -6.82
C LEU A 29 20.96 2.87 -6.44
N PHE A 30 21.27 4.14 -6.67
CA PHE A 30 22.62 4.68 -6.65
C PHE A 30 22.88 5.53 -5.40
N ASN A 31 24.15 5.67 -5.03
CA ASN A 31 24.50 6.70 -4.05
C ASN A 31 24.45 8.10 -4.70
N LYS A 32 24.44 9.16 -3.88
CA LYS A 32 24.32 10.55 -4.37
C LYS A 32 25.41 10.94 -5.38
N LYS A 33 26.62 10.39 -5.25
CA LYS A 33 27.76 10.70 -6.15
C LYS A 33 27.57 10.04 -7.53
N GLU A 34 27.19 8.77 -7.53
CA GLU A 34 26.86 8.00 -8.75
C GLU A 34 25.64 8.60 -9.46
N ALA A 35 24.55 8.84 -8.72
CA ALA A 35 23.35 9.49 -9.26
C ALA A 35 23.66 10.86 -9.87
N GLY A 36 24.60 11.61 -9.28
CA GLY A 36 25.09 12.88 -9.79
C GLY A 36 25.86 12.79 -11.11
N SER A 37 26.40 11.62 -11.45
CA SER A 37 27.15 11.39 -12.69
C SER A 37 26.27 11.01 -13.88
N TYR A 38 25.03 10.56 -13.63
CA TYR A 38 24.08 10.16 -14.67
C TYR A 38 23.24 11.34 -15.15
N ASP A 39 23.02 11.40 -16.47
CA ASP A 39 22.05 12.31 -17.05
C ASP A 39 20.65 11.68 -17.18
N LYS A 40 19.68 12.43 -17.72
CA LYS A 40 18.31 11.91 -17.89
C LYS A 40 18.24 10.77 -18.93
N ASP A 41 19.10 10.79 -19.95
CA ASP A 41 19.12 9.77 -21.00
C ASP A 41 19.72 8.45 -20.47
N ASP A 42 20.65 8.51 -19.52
CA ASP A 42 21.18 7.34 -18.84
C ASP A 42 20.14 6.67 -17.95
N PHE A 43 19.41 7.45 -17.14
CA PHE A 43 18.27 6.91 -16.37
C PHE A 43 17.18 6.33 -17.27
N TYR A 44 16.98 6.89 -18.46
CA TYR A 44 16.08 6.32 -19.47
C TYR A 44 16.52 4.97 -19.97
N LYS A 45 17.80 4.81 -20.31
CA LYS A 45 18.35 3.52 -20.72
C LYS A 45 18.21 2.48 -19.60
N ILE A 46 18.48 2.87 -18.35
CA ILE A 46 18.29 2.02 -17.17
C ILE A 46 16.83 1.58 -17.06
N GLY A 47 15.90 2.51 -17.20
CA GLY A 47 14.46 2.21 -17.19
C GLY A 47 14.02 1.27 -18.30
N LEU A 48 14.51 1.46 -19.53
CA LEU A 48 14.22 0.58 -20.65
C LEU A 48 14.77 -0.83 -20.44
N ALA A 49 15.97 -0.96 -19.87
CA ALA A 49 16.55 -2.24 -19.51
C ALA A 49 15.72 -2.95 -18.43
N GLY A 50 15.32 -2.21 -17.38
CA GLY A 50 14.43 -2.70 -16.34
C GLY A 50 13.09 -3.15 -16.90
N LEU A 51 12.48 -2.34 -17.78
CA LEU A 51 11.21 -2.67 -18.44
C LEU A 51 11.33 -3.95 -19.28
N ALA A 52 12.41 -4.10 -20.06
CA ALA A 52 12.66 -5.32 -20.83
C ALA A 52 12.86 -6.55 -19.92
N GLY A 53 13.46 -6.37 -18.75
CA GLY A 53 13.56 -7.41 -17.72
C GLY A 53 12.20 -7.78 -17.12
N MET A 54 11.37 -6.78 -16.80
CA MET A 54 10.03 -6.99 -16.26
C MET A 54 9.13 -7.75 -17.23
N LYS A 55 9.19 -7.43 -18.52
CA LYS A 55 8.44 -8.13 -19.58
C LYS A 55 8.78 -9.63 -19.67
N LYS A 56 10.00 -10.03 -19.32
CA LYS A 56 10.38 -11.45 -19.27
C LYS A 56 9.78 -12.18 -18.06
N LEU A 57 9.43 -11.44 -17.01
CA LEU A 57 8.80 -12.00 -15.80
C LEU A 57 7.29 -12.10 -15.97
N ASP A 58 6.68 -11.11 -16.63
CA ASP A 58 5.23 -11.02 -16.80
C ASP A 58 4.90 -10.24 -18.08
N ASP A 59 4.31 -10.95 -19.05
CA ASP A 59 3.95 -10.41 -20.37
C ASP A 59 2.94 -9.24 -20.29
N ASN A 60 2.20 -9.11 -19.18
CA ASN A 60 1.24 -8.02 -19.00
C ASN A 60 1.93 -6.64 -18.99
N PHE A 61 3.23 -6.58 -18.72
CA PHE A 61 4.01 -5.34 -18.76
C PHE A 61 4.20 -4.77 -20.19
N ASP A 62 3.88 -5.53 -21.24
CA ASP A 62 3.83 -4.99 -22.60
C ASP A 62 2.65 -4.02 -22.84
N THR A 63 1.57 -4.12 -22.07
CA THR A 63 0.38 -3.29 -22.28
C THR A 63 0.45 -1.96 -21.53
N TYR A 64 0.92 -1.95 -20.28
CA TYR A 64 0.69 -0.82 -19.38
C TYR A 64 1.88 0.13 -19.21
N LEU A 65 3.11 -0.35 -19.41
CA LEU A 65 4.32 0.44 -19.19
C LEU A 65 4.81 1.26 -20.40
N PRO A 66 4.63 0.86 -21.68
CA PRO A 66 5.27 1.60 -22.79
C PRO A 66 4.92 3.08 -22.87
N GLU A 67 3.68 3.48 -22.56
CA GLU A 67 3.23 4.89 -22.59
C GLU A 67 4.01 5.76 -21.60
N LEU A 68 4.31 5.23 -20.40
CA LEU A 68 5.05 5.94 -19.34
C LEU A 68 6.56 5.96 -19.58
N PHE A 69 7.03 5.25 -20.62
CA PHE A 69 8.43 5.16 -21.03
C PHE A 69 8.64 5.73 -22.43
N GLU A 70 7.70 6.54 -22.93
CA GLU A 70 7.91 7.28 -24.16
C GLU A 70 8.99 8.36 -24.01
N LYS A 71 9.87 8.49 -25.00
CA LYS A 71 10.97 9.46 -24.99
C LYS A 71 10.50 10.91 -24.81
N LYS A 72 9.25 11.24 -25.18
CA LYS A 72 8.65 12.56 -24.97
C LYS A 72 8.56 12.95 -23.48
N LEU A 73 8.46 11.97 -22.58
CA LEU A 73 8.33 12.20 -21.13
C LEU A 73 9.61 12.76 -20.49
N ILE A 74 10.77 12.63 -21.13
CA ILE A 74 12.05 13.24 -20.69
C ILE A 74 11.94 14.77 -20.56
N LYS A 75 11.21 15.38 -21.51
CA LYS A 75 11.01 16.84 -21.63
C LYS A 75 9.63 17.29 -21.13
N PHE A 76 8.79 16.37 -20.68
CA PHE A 76 7.47 16.68 -20.18
C PHE A 76 7.56 17.55 -18.92
N ASN A 77 6.55 18.38 -18.67
CA ASN A 77 6.42 19.13 -17.44
C ASN A 77 4.97 19.02 -16.96
N ARG A 78 4.77 18.40 -15.81
CA ARG A 78 3.45 18.16 -15.24
C ARG A 78 2.81 19.41 -14.64
N ALA A 79 3.62 20.41 -14.29
CA ALA A 79 3.10 21.66 -13.73
C ALA A 79 2.34 22.52 -14.75
N ILE A 80 2.46 22.23 -16.05
CA ILE A 80 1.85 23.01 -17.14
C ILE A 80 0.64 22.33 -17.80
N ILE A 81 0.32 21.08 -17.43
CA ILE A 81 -0.85 20.38 -17.96
C ILE A 81 -2.10 20.72 -17.15
N SER A 82 -3.28 20.47 -17.71
CA SER A 82 -4.56 20.70 -17.03
C SER A 82 -4.74 19.81 -15.79
N LYS A 83 -5.74 20.13 -14.96
CA LYS A 83 -6.04 19.33 -13.77
C LYS A 83 -6.60 17.95 -14.15
N GLU A 84 -7.38 17.90 -15.22
CA GLU A 84 -8.00 16.70 -15.76
C GLU A 84 -6.94 15.75 -16.32
N GLU A 85 -6.00 16.27 -17.12
CA GLU A 85 -4.84 15.50 -17.61
C GLU A 85 -3.96 15.00 -16.47
N ASN A 86 -3.75 15.81 -15.44
CA ASN A 86 -3.03 15.41 -14.24
C ASN A 86 -3.69 14.23 -13.53
N THR A 87 -5.02 14.27 -13.39
CA THR A 87 -5.79 13.22 -12.73
C THR A 87 -5.76 11.92 -13.53
N GLU A 88 -5.79 12.01 -14.85
CA GLU A 88 -5.65 10.83 -15.71
C GLU A 88 -4.24 10.22 -15.63
N LEU A 89 -3.22 11.08 -15.60
CA LEU A 89 -1.85 10.63 -15.38
C LEU A 89 -1.68 9.97 -14.01
N ASP A 90 -2.32 10.50 -12.95
CA ASP A 90 -2.35 9.89 -11.62
C ASP A 90 -2.87 8.45 -11.66
N ARG A 91 -4.03 8.24 -12.30
CA ARG A 91 -4.63 6.89 -12.42
C ARG A 91 -3.71 5.92 -13.15
N LYS A 92 -3.08 6.35 -14.24
CA LYS A 92 -2.13 5.52 -14.99
C LYS A 92 -0.91 5.14 -14.15
N ILE A 93 -0.37 6.10 -13.41
CA ILE A 93 0.76 5.87 -12.50
C ILE A 93 0.36 4.91 -11.40
N GLU A 94 -0.75 5.14 -10.70
CA GLU A 94 -1.22 4.28 -9.60
C GLU A 94 -1.44 2.84 -10.07
N LYS A 95 -2.10 2.64 -11.22
CA LYS A 95 -2.27 1.31 -11.81
C LYS A 95 -0.93 0.63 -12.05
N MET A 96 0.03 1.33 -12.67
CA MET A 96 1.35 0.78 -12.93
C MET A 96 2.11 0.48 -11.62
N LEU A 97 2.05 1.33 -10.61
CA LEU A 97 2.70 1.09 -9.31
C LEU A 97 2.17 -0.19 -8.67
N LEU A 98 0.85 -0.39 -8.68
CA LEU A 98 0.24 -1.62 -8.17
C LEU A 98 0.70 -2.86 -8.94
N LEU A 99 0.78 -2.80 -10.28
CA LEU A 99 1.29 -3.90 -11.10
C LEU A 99 2.77 -4.21 -10.83
N LEU A 100 3.58 -3.20 -10.50
CA LEU A 100 4.99 -3.37 -10.15
C LEU A 100 5.21 -3.90 -8.73
N SER A 101 4.26 -3.67 -7.82
CA SER A 101 4.42 -3.96 -6.40
C SER A 101 4.79 -5.41 -6.07
N PRO A 102 4.25 -6.47 -6.72
CA PRO A 102 4.65 -7.85 -6.42
C PRO A 102 6.13 -8.10 -6.72
N TYR A 103 6.73 -7.28 -7.58
CA TYR A 103 8.10 -7.46 -8.07
C TYR A 103 9.11 -6.52 -7.41
N PHE A 104 8.78 -5.79 -6.35
CA PHE A 104 9.66 -4.78 -5.75
C PHE A 104 11.05 -5.29 -5.34
N HIS A 105 11.16 -6.58 -5.00
CA HIS A 105 12.44 -7.22 -4.70
C HIS A 105 13.34 -7.41 -5.94
N HIS A 106 12.76 -7.50 -7.12
CA HIS A 106 13.50 -7.66 -8.38
C HIS A 106 14.20 -6.37 -8.77
N GLN A 107 15.46 -6.50 -9.20
CA GLN A 107 16.27 -5.38 -9.66
C GLN A 107 15.59 -4.63 -10.82
N CYS A 108 14.99 -5.36 -11.76
CA CYS A 108 14.29 -4.78 -12.91
C CYS A 108 13.14 -3.84 -12.50
N CYS A 109 12.39 -4.19 -11.45
CA CYS A 109 11.33 -3.33 -10.91
C CYS A 109 11.92 -2.03 -10.34
N ARG A 110 13.02 -2.14 -9.58
CA ARG A 110 13.70 -0.96 -9.02
C ARG A 110 14.32 -0.06 -10.09
N GLU A 111 14.79 -0.62 -11.22
CA GLU A 111 15.28 0.14 -12.37
C GLU A 111 14.15 0.91 -13.08
N VAL A 112 12.98 0.29 -13.24
CA VAL A 112 11.76 0.94 -13.72
C VAL A 112 11.37 2.09 -12.78
N LEU A 113 11.34 1.86 -11.47
CA LEU A 113 11.04 2.89 -10.47
C LEU A 113 12.09 4.01 -10.44
N GLU A 114 13.37 3.69 -10.52
CA GLU A 114 14.47 4.68 -10.57
C GLU A 114 14.32 5.61 -11.76
N CYS A 115 14.08 5.02 -12.95
CA CYS A 115 13.76 5.74 -14.16
C CYS A 115 12.58 6.69 -13.92
N LEU A 116 11.49 6.20 -13.33
CA LEU A 116 10.34 7.04 -12.99
C LEU A 116 10.68 8.10 -11.93
N PHE A 117 11.58 7.90 -10.98
CA PHE A 117 11.96 9.00 -10.07
C PHE A 117 12.80 10.07 -10.79
N MET A 118 13.68 9.66 -11.71
CA MET A 118 14.73 10.51 -12.29
C MET A 118 14.37 11.17 -13.62
N LEU A 119 13.67 10.47 -14.51
CA LEU A 119 13.13 11.05 -15.74
C LEU A 119 12.05 12.07 -15.47
N LEU A 120 11.35 11.87 -14.36
CA LEU A 120 10.22 12.65 -13.97
C LEU A 120 10.60 13.91 -13.19
N GLY A 121 11.73 14.55 -13.52
CA GLY A 121 11.85 16.00 -13.30
C GLY A 121 10.67 16.77 -13.91
N GLY A 122 9.94 16.15 -14.86
CA GLY A 122 8.63 16.56 -15.35
C GLY A 122 7.42 16.06 -14.56
N VAL A 123 7.26 14.74 -14.37
CA VAL A 123 6.04 14.12 -13.79
C VAL A 123 6.03 14.07 -12.26
N MET A 124 7.20 14.13 -11.64
CA MET A 124 7.43 14.30 -10.20
C MET A 124 6.63 13.35 -9.30
N ILE A 125 6.59 12.06 -9.62
CA ILE A 125 5.77 11.07 -8.87
C ILE A 125 6.12 11.03 -7.38
N HIS A 126 7.39 11.23 -7.02
CA HIS A 126 7.84 11.27 -5.64
C HIS A 126 7.21 12.44 -4.85
N SER A 127 6.66 13.46 -5.51
CA SER A 127 5.98 14.61 -4.90
C SER A 127 4.47 14.63 -5.14
N TYR A 128 3.99 14.27 -6.34
CA TYR A 128 2.57 14.30 -6.70
C TYR A 128 1.84 13.01 -6.26
N ASN A 129 2.53 11.87 -6.29
CA ASN A 129 1.98 10.54 -5.98
C ASN A 129 2.64 9.93 -4.73
N ALA A 130 3.20 10.76 -3.84
CA ALA A 130 3.99 10.30 -2.70
C ALA A 130 3.20 9.34 -1.78
N GLU A 131 1.94 9.64 -1.51
CA GLU A 131 1.08 8.81 -0.66
C GLU A 131 0.73 7.48 -1.34
N ALA A 132 0.40 7.49 -2.64
CA ALA A 132 0.14 6.28 -3.40
C ALA A 132 1.38 5.38 -3.48
N LEU A 133 2.57 5.95 -3.70
CA LEU A 133 3.85 5.24 -3.65
C LEU A 133 4.09 4.60 -2.27
N PHE A 134 3.88 5.38 -1.21
CA PHE A 134 4.03 4.89 0.16
C PHE A 134 3.10 3.71 0.43
N LEU A 135 1.80 3.85 0.16
CA LEU A 135 0.81 2.80 0.40
C LEU A 135 1.12 1.55 -0.44
N THR A 136 1.41 1.72 -1.74
CA THR A 136 1.70 0.60 -2.65
C THR A 136 2.85 -0.27 -2.17
N PHE A 137 3.94 0.35 -1.71
CA PHE A 137 5.14 -0.38 -1.30
C PHE A 137 5.25 -0.59 0.21
N LEU A 138 4.25 -0.16 1.01
CA LEU A 138 4.23 -0.35 2.45
C LEU A 138 4.39 -1.82 2.89
N PRO A 139 3.91 -2.84 2.14
CA PRO A 139 4.20 -4.24 2.50
C PRO A 139 5.69 -4.56 2.66
N PHE A 140 6.57 -3.77 2.04
CA PHE A 140 8.02 -3.92 2.12
C PHE A 140 8.66 -3.06 3.22
N HIS A 141 7.88 -2.58 4.20
CA HIS A 141 8.33 -1.60 5.21
C HIS A 141 9.64 -1.96 5.94
N SER A 142 9.95 -3.25 6.11
CA SER A 142 11.08 -3.74 6.87
C SER A 142 12.41 -3.82 6.11
N ILE A 143 12.42 -3.63 4.78
CA ILE A 143 13.63 -3.79 3.96
C ILE A 143 14.31 -2.45 3.63
N ASN A 144 15.63 -2.48 3.45
CA ASN A 144 16.42 -1.28 3.13
C ASN A 144 15.99 -0.58 1.84
N SER A 145 15.54 -1.33 0.83
CA SER A 145 15.03 -0.74 -0.42
C SER A 145 13.79 0.13 -0.19
N PHE A 146 12.95 -0.23 0.78
CA PHE A 146 11.82 0.62 1.18
C PHE A 146 12.28 1.86 1.94
N GLY A 147 13.27 1.75 2.83
CA GLY A 147 13.87 2.92 3.49
C GLY A 147 14.44 3.93 2.50
N ARG A 148 15.12 3.45 1.45
CA ARG A 148 15.56 4.30 0.33
C ARG A 148 14.41 4.92 -0.47
N LEU A 149 13.37 4.14 -0.78
CA LEU A 149 12.17 4.67 -1.41
C LEU A 149 11.59 5.82 -0.57
N LEU A 150 11.44 5.60 0.73
CA LEU A 150 10.88 6.56 1.68
C LEU A 150 11.69 7.86 1.73
N HIS A 151 13.03 7.77 1.70
CA HIS A 151 13.93 8.93 1.60
C HIS A 151 13.66 9.83 0.39
N ILE A 152 13.24 9.26 -0.74
CA ILE A 152 12.97 9.98 -1.99
C ILE A 152 11.60 10.67 -1.96
N LEU A 153 10.63 10.09 -1.25
CA LEU A 153 9.26 10.60 -1.21
C LEU A 153 9.18 11.97 -0.55
N LYS A 154 8.29 12.83 -1.06
CA LYS A 154 8.08 14.17 -0.51
C LYS A 154 6.60 14.37 -0.19
N PHE A 155 6.24 14.03 1.03
CA PHE A 155 4.89 14.20 1.53
C PHE A 155 4.53 15.68 1.71
N ASN A 156 3.24 15.98 1.53
CA ASN A 156 2.67 17.31 1.76
C ASN A 156 1.60 17.29 2.87
N SER A 157 1.21 16.11 3.36
CA SER A 157 0.21 15.93 4.41
C SER A 157 0.87 15.87 5.81
N PRO A 158 0.34 16.60 6.81
CA PRO A 158 0.79 16.47 8.20
C PRO A 158 0.66 15.06 8.77
N ASP A 159 -0.26 14.24 8.25
CA ASP A 159 -0.48 12.86 8.70
C ASP A 159 0.72 11.95 8.40
N MET A 160 1.62 12.38 7.51
CA MET A 160 2.85 11.67 7.13
C MET A 160 4.10 12.16 7.89
N ASN A 161 4.00 13.19 8.74
CA ASN A 161 5.17 13.79 9.41
C ASN A 161 5.95 12.80 10.29
N TRP A 162 5.30 11.74 10.79
CA TRP A 162 5.96 10.72 11.58
C TRP A 162 7.04 9.94 10.80
N LEU A 163 7.00 9.99 9.48
CA LEU A 163 7.97 9.34 8.60
C LEU A 163 9.30 10.12 8.53
N GLU A 164 9.36 11.38 8.98
CA GLU A 164 10.53 12.26 8.80
C GLU A 164 11.84 11.64 9.32
N GLU A 165 11.82 10.95 10.45
CA GLU A 165 12.99 10.28 11.02
C GLU A 165 13.52 9.16 10.12
N TYR A 166 12.61 8.33 9.60
CA TYR A 166 12.92 7.23 8.69
C TYR A 166 13.34 7.72 7.30
N GLN A 167 12.73 8.82 6.84
CA GLN A 167 13.12 9.49 5.61
C GLN A 167 14.56 9.98 5.68
N LYS A 168 14.93 10.68 6.74
CA LYS A 168 16.27 11.27 6.88
C LYS A 168 17.38 10.22 6.80
N ASP A 169 17.19 9.09 7.49
CA ASP A 169 18.20 8.04 7.62
C ASP A 169 18.08 6.95 6.54
N ALA A 170 17.12 7.09 5.60
CA ALA A 170 16.77 6.07 4.62
C ALA A 170 16.55 4.68 5.27
N ALA A 171 15.94 4.69 6.45
CA ALA A 171 15.84 3.52 7.32
C ALA A 171 14.53 2.74 7.07
N PRO A 172 14.55 1.41 7.17
CA PRO A 172 13.33 0.62 7.20
C PRO A 172 12.49 0.93 8.45
N ILE A 173 11.18 0.69 8.37
CA ILE A 173 10.24 0.87 9.48
C ILE A 173 9.99 -0.49 10.12
N PRO A 174 10.37 -0.73 11.39
CA PRO A 174 10.03 -1.96 12.09
C PRO A 174 8.51 -2.13 12.28
N LEU A 175 8.01 -3.37 12.23
CA LEU A 175 6.57 -3.65 12.33
C LEU A 175 5.95 -3.11 13.63
N ASN A 176 6.63 -3.28 14.76
CA ASN A 176 6.17 -2.79 16.06
C ASN A 176 5.99 -1.27 16.09
N ILE A 177 6.84 -0.53 15.36
CA ILE A 177 6.69 0.92 15.23
C ILE A 177 5.49 1.26 14.35
N LEU A 178 5.33 0.57 13.22
CA LEU A 178 4.16 0.73 12.36
C LEU A 178 2.85 0.47 13.11
N CYS A 179 2.78 -0.61 13.92
CA CYS A 179 1.66 -0.91 14.80
C CYS A 179 1.38 0.23 15.79
N ARG A 180 2.42 0.75 16.45
CA ARG A 180 2.29 1.86 17.39
C ARG A 180 1.71 3.11 16.72
N PHE A 181 2.12 3.41 15.49
CA PHE A 181 1.58 4.54 14.74
C PHE A 181 0.13 4.33 14.31
N CYS A 182 -0.24 3.13 13.87
CA CYS A 182 -1.63 2.77 13.61
C CYS A 182 -2.54 3.02 14.84
N GLN A 183 -2.03 2.80 16.06
CA GLN A 183 -2.75 3.00 17.31
C GLN A 183 -2.75 4.44 17.82
N SER A 184 -1.73 5.24 17.46
CA SER A 184 -1.54 6.60 17.98
C SER A 184 -2.16 7.69 17.10
N GLY A 185 -2.53 7.33 15.86
CA GLY A 185 -3.16 8.26 14.92
C GLY A 185 -4.58 8.64 15.35
N ARG A 186 -4.98 9.88 15.11
CA ARG A 186 -6.40 10.27 15.21
C ARG A 186 -7.24 9.32 14.36
N ASP A 187 -8.29 8.75 14.94
CA ASP A 187 -9.28 7.95 14.22
C ASP A 187 -8.71 6.78 13.42
N TYR A 188 -7.59 6.17 13.84
CA TYR A 188 -6.93 5.08 13.12
C TYR A 188 -6.78 5.38 11.61
N TRP A 189 -6.33 6.60 11.29
CA TRP A 189 -6.30 7.10 9.92
C TRP A 189 -5.59 6.16 8.95
N LEU A 190 -4.43 5.60 9.33
CA LEU A 190 -3.63 4.74 8.46
C LEU A 190 -4.36 3.43 8.13
N ILE A 191 -5.04 2.85 9.11
CA ILE A 191 -5.89 1.66 8.90
C ILE A 191 -7.04 2.00 7.95
N THR A 192 -7.66 3.17 8.13
CA THR A 192 -8.73 3.65 7.25
C THR A 192 -8.23 3.84 5.81
N CYS A 193 -7.04 4.44 5.64
CA CYS A 193 -6.39 4.60 4.34
C CYS A 193 -6.05 3.26 3.70
N LEU A 194 -5.48 2.31 4.46
CA LEU A 194 -5.14 0.98 3.97
C LEU A 194 -6.38 0.20 3.53
N ASN A 195 -7.44 0.20 4.34
CA ASN A 195 -8.70 -0.47 4.00
C ASN A 195 -9.30 0.10 2.72
N LYS A 196 -9.37 1.44 2.60
CA LYS A 196 -9.87 2.10 1.38
C LYS A 196 -8.99 1.78 0.17
N PHE A 197 -7.68 1.79 0.34
CA PHE A 197 -6.73 1.52 -0.74
C PHE A 197 -6.93 0.11 -1.31
N VAL A 198 -7.09 -0.90 -0.45
CA VAL A 198 -7.35 -2.28 -0.89
C VAL A 198 -8.73 -2.45 -1.52
N VAL A 199 -9.77 -1.84 -0.96
CA VAL A 199 -11.11 -1.87 -1.57
C VAL A 199 -11.10 -1.24 -2.98
N ASN A 200 -10.23 -0.25 -3.20
CA ASN A 200 -10.08 0.39 -4.49
C ASN A 200 -9.32 -0.45 -5.53
N PHE A 201 -8.76 -1.61 -5.17
CA PHE A 201 -8.06 -2.46 -6.13
C PHE A 201 -8.96 -2.93 -7.27
N ASP A 202 -10.22 -3.24 -6.98
CA ASP A 202 -11.20 -3.68 -7.99
C ASP A 202 -11.53 -2.57 -9.02
N GLU A 203 -11.34 -1.30 -8.66
CA GLU A 203 -11.54 -0.17 -9.58
C GLU A 203 -10.31 0.08 -10.48
N ILE A 204 -9.11 -0.30 -10.01
CA ILE A 204 -7.84 0.00 -10.70
C ILE A 204 -7.32 -1.20 -11.51
N LEU A 205 -7.46 -2.40 -10.96
CA LEU A 205 -6.86 -3.63 -11.45
C LEU A 205 -7.92 -4.63 -11.90
N GLU A 206 -7.54 -5.48 -12.85
CA GLU A 206 -8.33 -6.64 -13.23
C GLU A 206 -8.16 -7.76 -12.19
N GLU A 207 -9.18 -8.60 -11.98
CA GLU A 207 -9.20 -9.67 -10.96
C GLU A 207 -7.94 -10.55 -11.00
N LYS A 208 -7.44 -10.90 -12.20
CA LYS A 208 -6.19 -11.66 -12.39
C LYS A 208 -4.97 -11.01 -11.72
N HIS A 209 -4.90 -9.68 -11.73
CA HIS A 209 -3.77 -8.93 -11.18
C HIS A 209 -3.89 -8.76 -9.68
N ILE A 210 -5.11 -8.65 -9.16
CA ILE A 210 -5.35 -8.59 -7.71
C ILE A 210 -4.92 -9.90 -7.05
N ASN A 211 -5.10 -11.04 -7.73
CA ASN A 211 -4.59 -12.33 -7.26
C ASN A 211 -3.06 -12.36 -7.09
N ASN A 212 -2.30 -11.56 -7.84
CA ASN A 212 -0.84 -11.44 -7.69
C ASN A 212 -0.43 -10.55 -6.49
N MET A 213 -1.39 -9.90 -5.81
CA MET A 213 -1.15 -9.00 -4.68
C MET A 213 -1.08 -9.73 -3.32
N GLN A 214 -0.77 -11.03 -3.29
CA GLN A 214 -0.69 -11.83 -2.06
C GLN A 214 0.20 -11.19 -0.98
N HIS A 215 1.30 -10.56 -1.39
CA HIS A 215 2.21 -9.85 -0.49
C HIS A 215 1.49 -8.76 0.33
N TYR A 216 0.51 -8.07 -0.26
CA TYR A 216 -0.25 -7.02 0.39
C TYR A 216 -1.20 -7.58 1.45
N PHE A 217 -1.94 -8.65 1.12
CA PHE A 217 -2.85 -9.30 2.08
C PHE A 217 -2.11 -9.98 3.22
N THR A 218 -0.95 -10.55 2.94
CA THR A 218 -0.06 -11.13 3.97
C THR A 218 0.45 -10.06 4.93
N PHE A 219 0.87 -8.91 4.38
CA PHE A 219 1.25 -7.75 5.19
C PHE A 219 0.09 -7.26 6.07
N LEU A 220 -1.11 -7.10 5.52
CA LEU A 220 -2.28 -6.69 6.30
C LEU A 220 -2.64 -7.71 7.39
N ALA A 221 -2.56 -9.00 7.11
CA ALA A 221 -2.79 -10.05 8.10
C ALA A 221 -1.81 -9.93 9.27
N SER A 222 -0.52 -9.72 8.96
CA SER A 222 0.52 -9.50 9.96
C SER A 222 0.28 -8.22 10.76
N LEU A 223 0.03 -7.09 10.09
CA LEU A 223 -0.20 -5.80 10.75
C LEU A 223 -1.43 -5.86 11.66
N TYR A 224 -2.57 -6.33 11.15
CA TYR A 224 -3.82 -6.33 11.91
C TYR A 224 -3.82 -7.41 12.98
N GLY A 225 -3.25 -8.59 12.71
CA GLY A 225 -3.03 -9.62 13.72
C GLY A 225 -2.21 -9.09 14.89
N ASN A 226 -1.06 -8.45 14.61
CA ASN A 226 -0.23 -7.84 15.65
C ASN A 226 -0.92 -6.68 16.39
N LEU A 227 -1.79 -5.92 15.72
CA LEU A 227 -2.58 -4.87 16.37
C LEU A 227 -3.62 -5.42 17.34
N ILE A 228 -4.16 -6.60 17.04
CA ILE A 228 -5.15 -7.31 17.86
C ILE A 228 -4.46 -8.06 19.01
N GLU A 229 -3.34 -8.75 18.73
CA GLU A 229 -2.63 -9.60 19.70
C GLU A 229 -1.77 -8.81 20.69
N ASN A 230 -1.05 -7.78 20.24
CA ASN A 230 -0.08 -7.08 21.08
C ASN A 230 -0.73 -5.99 21.95
N ARG A 231 -1.65 -6.31 22.90
CA ARG A 231 -1.94 -5.42 24.06
C ARG A 231 -2.56 -6.11 25.29
N GLY A 232 -2.15 -5.63 26.47
CA GLY A 232 -2.82 -5.80 27.77
C GLY A 232 -3.90 -4.74 28.09
N ALA A 233 -4.47 -4.08 27.08
CA ALA A 233 -5.59 -3.15 27.20
C ALA A 233 -6.67 -3.53 26.19
N THR A 234 -7.94 -3.42 26.61
CA THR A 234 -9.13 -3.69 25.80
C THR A 234 -9.05 -2.99 24.44
N ILE A 235 -9.30 -3.74 23.36
CA ILE A 235 -9.39 -3.17 22.01
C ILE A 235 -10.51 -2.12 22.00
N ASP A 236 -10.20 -0.93 21.49
CA ASP A 236 -11.17 0.16 21.36
C ASP A 236 -12.19 -0.17 20.27
N ASP A 237 -13.47 0.11 20.54
CA ASP A 237 -14.60 -0.03 19.62
C ASP A 237 -14.36 0.71 18.29
N GLN A 238 -13.55 1.77 18.31
CA GLN A 238 -13.12 2.47 17.10
C GLN A 238 -12.30 1.59 16.15
N LEU A 239 -11.39 0.75 16.66
CA LEU A 239 -10.63 -0.17 15.81
C LEU A 239 -11.56 -1.24 15.24
N ILE A 240 -12.42 -1.82 16.08
CA ILE A 240 -13.37 -2.87 15.71
C ILE A 240 -14.31 -2.39 14.60
N SER A 241 -14.87 -1.18 14.74
CA SER A 241 -15.79 -0.59 13.75
C SER A 241 -15.16 -0.35 12.37
N ARG A 242 -13.82 -0.31 12.27
CA ARG A 242 -13.09 -0.22 10.99
C ARG A 242 -12.70 -1.59 10.43
N LEU A 243 -12.37 -2.54 11.31
CA LEU A 243 -11.97 -3.88 10.91
C LEU A 243 -13.16 -4.74 10.47
N ILE A 244 -14.28 -4.73 11.20
CA ILE A 244 -15.43 -5.60 10.92
C ILE A 244 -15.99 -5.41 9.50
N PRO A 245 -16.25 -4.18 9.00
CA PRO A 245 -16.71 -4.00 7.63
C PRO A 245 -15.70 -4.50 6.59
N PHE A 246 -14.40 -4.27 6.85
CA PHE A 246 -13.33 -4.69 5.95
C PHE A 246 -13.18 -6.21 5.88
N ILE A 247 -13.28 -6.90 7.02
CA ILE A 247 -13.36 -8.37 7.10
C ILE A 247 -14.60 -8.87 6.34
N GLY A 248 -15.73 -8.19 6.48
CA GLY A 248 -16.95 -8.56 5.76
C GLY A 248 -16.83 -8.43 4.24
N ILE A 249 -16.02 -7.48 3.75
CA ILE A 249 -15.67 -7.37 2.32
C ILE A 249 -14.71 -8.49 1.93
N SER A 250 -13.68 -8.76 2.73
CA SER A 250 -12.66 -9.75 2.42
C SER A 250 -13.22 -11.17 2.34
N LEU A 251 -14.14 -11.54 3.24
CA LEU A 251 -14.81 -12.85 3.24
C LEU A 251 -15.73 -13.07 2.03
N LYS A 252 -16.21 -11.99 1.40
CA LYS A 252 -17.02 -12.06 0.17
C LYS A 252 -16.22 -11.95 -1.12
N SER A 253 -14.95 -11.52 -1.04
CA SER A 253 -14.09 -11.33 -2.20
C SER A 253 -13.82 -12.67 -2.89
N LYS A 254 -13.59 -12.68 -4.20
CA LYS A 254 -13.15 -13.88 -4.94
C LYS A 254 -11.64 -14.12 -4.84
N VAL A 255 -10.88 -13.10 -4.41
CA VAL A 255 -9.43 -13.16 -4.30
C VAL A 255 -9.05 -14.05 -3.13
N GLU A 256 -8.42 -15.19 -3.41
CA GLU A 256 -8.13 -16.22 -2.42
C GLU A 256 -7.33 -15.69 -1.24
N ALA A 257 -6.24 -14.95 -1.52
CA ALA A 257 -5.39 -14.36 -0.49
C ALA A 257 -6.15 -13.36 0.41
N PHE A 258 -7.14 -12.65 -0.14
CA PHE A 258 -7.95 -11.72 0.64
C PHE A 258 -9.01 -12.44 1.49
N LYS A 259 -9.59 -13.54 0.98
CA LYS A 259 -10.44 -14.43 1.79
C LYS A 259 -9.65 -14.99 2.98
N TYR A 260 -8.44 -15.53 2.75
CA TYR A 260 -7.58 -16.04 3.83
C TYR A 260 -7.28 -14.98 4.89
N PHE A 261 -6.95 -13.76 4.48
CA PHE A 261 -6.81 -12.62 5.39
C PHE A 261 -8.06 -12.45 6.27
N GLY A 262 -9.25 -12.47 5.68
CA GLY A 262 -10.51 -12.35 6.41
C GLY A 262 -10.73 -13.45 7.45
N ILE A 263 -10.43 -14.69 7.09
CA ILE A 263 -10.58 -15.87 7.97
C ILE A 263 -9.61 -15.76 9.16
N ILE A 264 -8.33 -15.47 8.89
CA ILE A 264 -7.28 -15.35 9.92
C ILE A 264 -7.61 -14.22 10.91
N ILE A 265 -7.97 -13.03 10.41
CA ILE A 265 -8.31 -11.90 11.28
C ILE A 265 -9.60 -12.14 12.05
N SER A 266 -10.59 -12.83 11.46
CA SER A 266 -11.81 -13.23 12.18
C SER A 266 -11.49 -14.14 13.37
N CYS A 267 -10.62 -15.14 13.16
CA CYS A 267 -10.14 -16.02 14.22
C CYS A 267 -9.41 -15.22 15.31
N THR A 268 -8.47 -14.35 14.89
CA THR A 268 -7.65 -13.54 15.80
C THR A 268 -8.50 -12.61 16.66
N LEU A 269 -9.54 -11.98 16.09
CA LEU A 269 -10.49 -11.17 16.83
C LEU A 269 -11.26 -12.00 17.87
N ALA A 270 -11.75 -13.18 17.50
CA ALA A 270 -12.53 -14.02 18.41
C ALA A 270 -11.71 -14.57 19.59
N VAL A 271 -10.40 -14.79 19.38
CA VAL A 271 -9.50 -15.25 20.45
C VAL A 271 -9.20 -14.14 21.46
N ASN A 272 -9.03 -12.90 20.99
CA ASN A 272 -8.46 -11.80 21.76
C ASN A 272 -9.47 -10.73 22.21
N VAL A 273 -10.69 -10.73 21.65
CA VAL A 273 -11.70 -9.68 21.88
C VAL A 273 -13.02 -10.28 22.32
N SER A 274 -13.66 -9.66 23.31
CA SER A 274 -15.07 -9.94 23.64
C SER A 274 -15.97 -9.30 22.58
N ILE A 275 -16.31 -10.06 21.54
CA ILE A 275 -17.22 -9.62 20.48
C ILE A 275 -18.66 -9.88 20.94
N ASN A 276 -19.59 -8.98 20.61
CA ASN A 276 -21.01 -9.24 20.88
C ASN A 276 -21.55 -10.39 20.02
N ASP A 277 -22.58 -11.07 20.52
CA ASP A 277 -23.21 -12.21 19.85
C ASP A 277 -23.66 -11.92 18.42
N GLU A 278 -24.14 -10.71 18.15
CA GLU A 278 -24.70 -10.34 16.84
C GLU A 278 -23.62 -10.23 15.77
N ILE A 279 -22.51 -9.53 16.08
CA ILE A 279 -21.34 -9.41 15.21
C ILE A 279 -20.74 -10.79 14.98
N ALA A 280 -20.60 -11.61 16.01
CA ALA A 280 -20.09 -12.95 15.88
C ALA A 280 -20.95 -13.84 14.97
N LYS A 281 -22.28 -13.82 15.15
CA LYS A 281 -23.22 -14.53 14.28
C LYS A 281 -23.13 -14.04 12.84
N ASN A 282 -22.90 -12.74 12.63
CA ASN A 282 -22.70 -12.19 11.29
C ASN A 282 -21.37 -12.62 10.66
N ILE A 283 -20.26 -12.60 11.40
CA ILE A 283 -18.95 -13.11 10.95
C ILE A 283 -19.08 -14.59 10.58
N LEU A 284 -19.69 -15.42 11.44
CA LEU A 284 -19.90 -16.83 11.13
C LEU A 284 -20.72 -17.02 9.85
N LYS A 285 -21.80 -16.26 9.68
CA LYS A 285 -22.58 -16.30 8.43
C LYS A 285 -21.75 -15.92 7.20
N LEU A 286 -20.85 -14.96 7.33
CA LEU A 286 -19.96 -14.53 6.24
C LEU A 286 -18.82 -15.53 5.97
N LEU A 287 -18.32 -16.22 6.99
CA LEU A 287 -17.32 -17.28 6.84
C LEU A 287 -17.83 -18.43 5.97
N PHE A 288 -19.09 -18.82 6.15
CA PHE A 288 -19.74 -19.85 5.34
C PHE A 288 -20.36 -19.33 4.04
N TYR A 289 -20.23 -18.03 3.74
CA TYR A 289 -20.76 -17.47 2.50
C TYR A 289 -19.92 -17.93 1.30
N ASN A 290 -20.54 -18.64 0.35
CA ASN A 290 -19.89 -19.16 -0.85
C ASN A 290 -18.60 -19.95 -0.53
N ILE A 291 -18.67 -20.86 0.43
CA ILE A 291 -17.52 -21.67 0.84
C ILE A 291 -17.09 -22.57 -0.32
N GLU A 292 -15.81 -22.48 -0.68
CA GLU A 292 -15.18 -23.36 -1.67
C GLU A 292 -14.29 -24.37 -0.94
N ILE A 293 -14.07 -25.54 -1.56
CA ILE A 293 -13.32 -26.66 -0.97
C ILE A 293 -11.97 -26.24 -0.37
N PRO A 294 -11.14 -25.38 -1.01
CA PRO A 294 -9.84 -24.98 -0.46
C PRO A 294 -9.93 -24.26 0.89
N PHE A 295 -11.04 -23.55 1.15
CA PHE A 295 -11.23 -22.80 2.38
C PHE A 295 -11.98 -23.59 3.45
N ALA A 296 -12.54 -24.74 3.11
CA ALA A 296 -13.46 -25.47 3.99
C ALA A 296 -12.83 -25.77 5.36
N GLU A 297 -11.66 -26.40 5.37
CA GLU A 297 -10.97 -26.79 6.61
C GLU A 297 -10.68 -25.59 7.52
N ILE A 298 -10.03 -24.56 7.01
CA ILE A 298 -9.67 -23.37 7.80
C ILE A 298 -10.92 -22.60 8.28
N THR A 299 -11.99 -22.63 7.49
CA THR A 299 -13.26 -22.00 7.84
C THR A 299 -13.95 -22.73 8.98
N PHE A 300 -14.01 -24.06 8.93
CA PHE A 300 -14.57 -24.87 10.01
C PHE A 300 -13.76 -24.74 11.30
N GLN A 301 -12.43 -24.77 11.21
CA GLN A 301 -11.55 -24.53 12.36
C GLN A 301 -11.82 -23.14 12.99
N THR A 302 -11.90 -22.10 12.17
CA THR A 302 -12.17 -20.73 12.63
C THR A 302 -13.58 -20.62 13.24
N ALA A 303 -14.58 -21.23 12.62
CA ALA A 303 -15.95 -21.25 13.14
C ALA A 303 -16.04 -21.94 14.50
N ASN A 304 -15.32 -23.05 14.70
CA ASN A 304 -15.24 -23.74 15.99
C ASN A 304 -14.68 -22.82 17.07
N VAL A 305 -13.55 -22.15 16.79
CA VAL A 305 -12.93 -21.20 17.74
C VAL A 305 -13.91 -20.08 18.11
N ILE A 306 -14.63 -19.50 17.15
CA ILE A 306 -15.61 -18.45 17.42
C ILE A 306 -16.76 -18.97 18.30
N CYS A 307 -17.26 -20.18 18.02
CA CYS A 307 -18.38 -20.75 18.78
C CYS A 307 -17.98 -21.12 20.22
N GLU A 308 -16.80 -21.70 20.40
CA GLU A 308 -16.27 -22.05 21.72
C GLU A 308 -16.04 -20.80 22.59
N ARG A 309 -15.43 -19.75 22.02
CA ARG A 309 -15.06 -18.56 22.79
C ARG A 309 -16.24 -17.68 23.18
N LEU A 310 -17.34 -17.77 22.44
CA LEU A 310 -18.54 -16.96 22.67
C LEU A 310 -19.69 -17.75 23.29
N GLU A 311 -19.44 -19.00 23.73
CA GLU A 311 -20.43 -19.89 24.34
C GLU A 311 -21.75 -19.99 23.52
N LEU A 312 -21.63 -19.92 22.19
CA LEU A 312 -22.78 -19.87 21.30
C LEU A 312 -23.47 -21.24 21.27
N SER A 313 -24.56 -21.36 22.00
CA SER A 313 -25.35 -22.61 22.11
C SER A 313 -26.04 -23.04 20.81
N ARG A 314 -26.16 -22.16 19.80
CA ARG A 314 -26.76 -22.46 18.49
C ARG A 314 -26.09 -21.65 17.36
N LEU A 315 -25.67 -22.35 16.31
CA LEU A 315 -25.29 -21.73 15.04
C LEU A 315 -26.51 -21.03 14.40
N PRO A 316 -26.33 -19.87 13.72
CA PRO A 316 -27.43 -19.20 13.03
C PRO A 316 -28.14 -20.15 12.04
N LYS A 317 -29.46 -19.99 11.88
CA LYS A 317 -30.29 -20.95 11.10
C LYS A 317 -30.03 -20.97 9.59
N LYS A 318 -29.22 -20.05 9.04
CA LYS A 318 -28.95 -19.91 7.59
C LYS A 318 -27.69 -20.66 7.12
N PHE A 319 -27.29 -21.71 7.82
CA PHE A 319 -26.01 -22.41 7.60
C PHE A 319 -26.10 -23.56 6.58
N VAL A 320 -27.31 -23.96 6.20
CA VAL A 320 -27.52 -25.17 5.42
C VAL A 320 -28.44 -24.83 4.26
N LEU A 321 -27.83 -24.57 3.11
CA LEU A 321 -28.17 -25.06 1.75
C LEU A 321 -27.46 -24.20 0.71
#